data_AF-A0AAN8M1E2-F1
#
_entry.id   AF-A0AAN8M1E2-F1
#
_cell.length_a   1.000
_cell.length_b   1.000
_cell.length_c   1.000
_cell.angle_alpha   90.00
_cell.angle_beta   90.00
_cell.angle_gamma   90.00
#
_symmetry.space_group_name_H-M   'P 1'
#
loop_
_entity.id
_entity.type
_entity.pdbx_description
1 polymer ?
#
loop_
_entity_poly.entity_id
_entity_poly.type
_entity_poly.pdbx_seq_one_letter_code
_entity_poly.pdbx_strand_id
1 'polypeptide(L)'
;LQVSSTISLQEAFDKLAPLSAGIIDQLSVTPGSEEPIKVTASVYIPSQGRLLCGREDGSIVLVPATQTAIVQLLQGEHVLRRGWPPHRTLRGHRNKVTCLLYPHQVSPRYDQRSLVSGGVDLSVIVWDIFTGEMKHIFCVHGGEITQLLVPPENCS
;
A
#
# COMPACT_ATOMS: atom_id res chain seq x y z
N LEU A 1 -33.19 29.92 -15.37
CA LEU A 1 -32.58 28.74 -16.03
C LEU A 1 -31.39 28.31 -15.19
N GLN A 2 -31.51 27.21 -14.45
CA GLN A 2 -30.48 26.74 -13.53
C GLN A 2 -29.46 25.96 -14.36
N VAL A 3 -28.26 26.51 -14.53
CA VAL A 3 -27.18 25.89 -15.31
C VAL A 3 -26.61 24.76 -14.46
N SER A 4 -26.89 23.52 -14.83
CA SER A 4 -26.25 22.36 -14.23
C SER A 4 -24.90 22.15 -14.93
N SER A 5 -23.80 22.31 -14.20
CA SER A 5 -22.47 21.97 -14.70
C SER A 5 -22.13 20.54 -14.28
N THR A 6 -21.69 19.73 -15.24
CA THR A 6 -21.12 18.40 -15.00
C THR A 6 -19.62 18.52 -15.18
N ILE A 7 -18.86 18.30 -14.12
CA ILE A 7 -17.40 18.21 -14.16
C ILE A 7 -17.00 16.76 -13.91
N SER A 8 -15.91 16.29 -14.51
CA SER A 8 -15.37 14.98 -14.17
C SER A 8 -14.81 14.99 -12.74
N LEU A 9 -14.77 13.81 -12.09
CA LEU A 9 -14.12 13.68 -10.78
C LEU A 9 -12.65 14.09 -10.83
N GLN A 10 -11.96 13.79 -11.93
CA GLN A 10 -10.57 14.19 -12.12
C GLN A 10 -10.43 15.72 -12.17
N GLU A 11 -11.24 16.41 -12.97
CA GLU A 11 -11.25 17.87 -13.01
C GLU A 11 -11.60 18.50 -11.66
N ALA A 12 -12.49 17.87 -10.88
CA ALA A 12 -12.81 18.33 -9.53
C ALA A 12 -11.61 18.20 -8.59
N PHE A 13 -10.86 17.10 -8.71
CA PHE A 13 -9.69 16.79 -7.90
C PHE A 13 -8.50 17.69 -8.26
N ASP A 14 -8.28 17.92 -9.56
CA ASP A 14 -7.21 18.80 -10.08
C ASP A 14 -7.44 20.28 -9.70
N LYS A 15 -8.69 20.66 -9.43
CA LYS A 15 -9.07 22.00 -8.97
C LYS A 15 -8.86 22.22 -7.46
N LEU A 16 -8.50 21.18 -6.69
CA LEU A 16 -8.23 21.33 -5.26
C LEU A 16 -6.95 22.16 -5.05
N ALA A 17 -7.07 23.21 -4.24
CA ALA A 17 -5.96 24.04 -3.80
C ALA A 17 -5.92 24.07 -2.26
N PRO A 18 -4.87 23.55 -1.60
CA PRO A 18 -3.70 22.90 -2.20
C PRO A 18 -4.02 21.54 -2.85
N LEU A 19 -3.13 21.04 -3.71
CA LEU A 19 -3.28 19.70 -4.29
C LEU A 19 -3.46 18.66 -3.19
N SER A 20 -4.32 17.69 -3.46
CA SER A 20 -4.47 16.49 -2.65
C SER A 20 -3.14 15.73 -2.64
N ALA A 21 -2.59 15.54 -1.44
CA ALA A 21 -1.39 14.74 -1.27
C ALA A 21 -1.77 13.25 -1.39
N GLY A 22 -1.09 12.50 -2.25
CA GLY A 22 -1.22 11.05 -2.32
C GLY A 22 -0.43 10.36 -1.22
N ILE A 23 -0.92 9.22 -0.75
CA ILE A 23 -0.59 8.62 0.55
C ILE A 23 0.92 8.38 0.77
N ILE A 24 1.67 8.10 -0.30
CA ILE A 24 3.12 7.90 -0.26
C ILE A 24 3.87 8.68 -1.36
N ASP A 25 3.34 9.84 -1.77
CA ASP A 25 3.81 10.58 -2.96
C ASP A 25 5.30 10.99 -2.93
N GLN A 26 5.92 11.13 -1.76
CA GLN A 26 7.35 11.45 -1.70
C GLN A 26 8.22 10.19 -1.60
N LEU A 27 7.61 9.00 -1.46
CA LEU A 27 8.28 7.69 -1.57
C LEU A 27 8.08 7.04 -2.95
N SER A 28 7.22 7.61 -3.79
CA SER A 28 6.94 7.16 -5.15
C SER A 28 7.90 7.73 -6.19
N VAL A 29 8.75 8.71 -5.84
CA VAL A 29 9.73 9.30 -6.76
C VAL A 29 10.99 8.44 -6.86
N THR A 30 11.26 7.89 -8.04
CA THR A 30 12.55 7.29 -8.38
C THR A 30 13.45 8.29 -9.09
N PRO A 31 14.77 8.30 -8.83
CA PRO A 31 15.69 9.15 -9.58
C PRO A 31 15.65 8.78 -11.07
N GLY A 32 15.16 9.69 -11.92
CA GLY A 32 15.12 9.52 -13.38
C GLY A 32 13.77 9.15 -14.00
N SER A 33 12.69 9.03 -13.22
CA SER A 33 11.32 8.95 -13.76
C SER A 33 10.52 10.21 -13.42
N GLU A 34 9.84 10.79 -14.41
CA GLU A 34 8.96 11.93 -14.19
C GLU A 34 7.62 11.53 -13.53
N GLU A 35 7.22 10.26 -13.69
CA GLU A 35 5.99 9.75 -13.07
C GLU A 35 6.27 9.06 -11.71
N PRO A 36 5.43 9.33 -10.69
CA PRO A 36 5.49 8.63 -9.41
C PRO A 36 5.05 7.17 -9.54
N ILE A 37 5.73 6.27 -8.83
CA ILE A 37 5.32 4.86 -8.72
C ILE A 37 3.93 4.78 -8.08
N LYS A 38 2.96 4.24 -8.81
CA LYS A 38 1.57 4.14 -8.38
C LYS A 38 1.39 3.11 -7.28
N VAL A 39 0.54 3.43 -6.31
CA VAL A 39 0.03 2.47 -5.33
C VAL A 39 -1.09 1.68 -5.98
N THR A 40 -0.97 0.36 -5.97
CA THR A 40 -1.87 -0.56 -6.67
C THR A 40 -2.65 -1.45 -5.71
N ALA A 41 -2.15 -1.60 -4.49
CA ALA A 41 -2.85 -2.27 -3.39
C ALA A 41 -2.54 -1.54 -2.07
N SER A 42 -3.48 -1.53 -1.13
CA SER A 42 -3.20 -1.02 0.22
C SER A 42 -3.96 -1.78 1.29
N VAL A 43 -3.38 -1.88 2.49
CA VAL A 43 -4.05 -2.42 3.67
C VAL A 43 -3.63 -1.64 4.91
N TYR A 44 -4.62 -1.22 5.70
CA TYR A 44 -4.40 -0.59 6.99
C TYR A 44 -4.53 -1.63 8.11
N ILE A 45 -3.53 -1.71 8.98
CA ILE A 45 -3.48 -2.57 10.16
C ILE A 45 -3.65 -1.70 11.41
N PRO A 46 -4.88 -1.58 11.97
CA PRO A 46 -5.14 -0.68 13.09
C PRO A 46 -4.40 -1.09 14.36
N SER A 47 -4.29 -2.39 14.63
CA SER A 47 -3.62 -2.92 15.84
C SER A 47 -2.14 -2.56 15.92
N GLN A 48 -1.53 -2.17 14.79
CA GLN A 48 -0.13 -1.78 14.71
C GLN A 48 0.06 -0.32 14.30
N GLY A 49 -1.02 0.39 13.97
CA GLY A 49 -0.98 1.75 13.42
C GLY A 49 -0.17 1.83 12.11
N ARG A 50 -0.18 0.78 11.29
CA ARG A 50 0.63 0.68 10.07
C ARG A 50 -0.25 0.65 8.82
N LEU A 51 0.19 1.37 7.80
CA LEU A 51 -0.36 1.29 6.46
C LEU A 51 0.67 0.61 5.55
N LEU A 52 0.19 -0.33 4.74
CA LEU A 52 0.98 -1.03 3.76
C LEU A 52 0.48 -0.66 2.37
N CYS A 53 1.41 -0.34 1.48
CA CYS A 53 1.13 0.08 0.11
C CYS A 53 1.93 -0.80 -0.85
N GLY A 54 1.24 -1.68 -1.59
CA GLY A 54 1.80 -2.40 -2.72
C GLY A 54 1.89 -1.47 -3.93
N ARG A 55 3.01 -1.54 -4.65
CA ARG A 55 3.33 -0.63 -5.74
C ARG A 55 3.42 -1.33 -7.09
N GLU A 56 3.35 -0.53 -8.15
CA GLU A 56 3.47 -0.98 -9.53
C GLU A 56 4.84 -1.60 -9.86
N ASP A 57 5.91 -1.19 -9.16
CA ASP A 57 7.26 -1.74 -9.31
C ASP A 57 7.47 -3.08 -8.57
N GLY A 58 6.43 -3.65 -7.96
CA GLY A 58 6.50 -4.90 -7.19
C GLY A 58 7.00 -4.75 -5.75
N SER A 59 7.28 -3.53 -5.30
CA SER A 59 7.67 -3.32 -3.91
C SER A 59 6.45 -3.02 -3.02
N ILE A 60 6.61 -3.25 -1.72
CA ILE A 60 5.59 -2.97 -0.70
C ILE A 60 6.20 -2.04 0.32
N VAL A 61 5.56 -0.89 0.56
CA VAL A 61 6.03 0.10 1.53
C VAL A 61 5.17 0.04 2.78
N LEU A 62 5.81 -0.05 3.94
CA LEU A 62 5.19 0.00 5.26
C LEU A 62 5.47 1.36 5.87
N VAL A 63 4.42 2.10 6.19
CA VAL A 63 4.50 3.42 6.83
C VAL A 63 3.65 3.48 8.10
N PRO A 64 4.06 4.24 9.12
CA PRO A 64 3.19 4.53 10.27
C PRO A 64 2.02 5.41 9.82
N ALA A 65 0.79 4.90 9.90
CA ALA A 65 -0.39 5.55 9.32
C ALA A 65 -0.66 6.93 9.92
N THR A 66 -0.50 7.07 11.25
CA THR A 66 -0.73 8.34 11.96
C THR A 66 0.31 9.40 11.59
N GLN A 67 1.57 9.02 11.48
CA GLN A 67 2.64 9.94 11.09
C GLN A 67 2.48 10.37 9.63
N THR A 68 2.11 9.44 8.74
CA THR A 68 1.79 9.76 7.34
C THR A 68 0.59 10.72 7.26
N ALA A 69 -0.49 10.45 7.98
CA ALA A 69 -1.67 11.32 8.00
C ALA A 69 -1.34 12.72 8.54
N ILE A 70 -0.52 12.84 9.59
CA ILE A 70 -0.04 14.12 10.12
C ILE A 70 0.73 14.90 9.05
N VAL A 71 1.68 14.26 8.38
CA VAL A 71 2.50 14.89 7.32
C VAL A 71 1.62 15.36 6.15
N GLN A 72 0.58 14.60 5.81
CA GLN A 72 -0.30 14.91 4.68
C GLN A 72 -1.34 15.99 5.01
N LEU A 73 -1.95 15.93 6.20
CA LEU A 73 -3.09 16.78 6.59
C LEU A 73 -2.64 18.10 7.23
N LEU A 74 -1.51 18.13 7.94
CA LEU A 74 -1.02 19.32 8.65
C LEU A 74 0.00 20.11 7.81
N GLN A 75 -0.25 20.24 6.50
CA GLN A 75 0.61 20.94 5.54
C GLN A 75 1.17 22.26 6.15
N GLY A 76 2.50 22.36 6.27
CA GLY A 76 3.20 23.50 6.90
C GLY A 76 4.69 23.24 7.15
N GLU A 77 5.38 24.21 7.77
CA GLU A 77 6.84 24.19 8.06
C GLU A 77 7.33 22.95 8.84
N HIS A 78 6.43 22.19 9.46
CA HIS A 78 6.73 20.94 10.15
C HIS A 78 7.18 19.80 9.22
N VAL A 79 6.77 19.81 7.95
CA VAL A 79 7.14 18.79 6.95
C VAL A 79 8.61 18.96 6.51
N LEU A 80 9.10 20.20 6.43
CA LEU A 80 10.47 20.50 6.03
C LEU A 80 11.52 20.16 7.09
N ARG A 81 11.14 20.04 8.37
CA ARG A 81 12.10 19.90 9.49
C ARG A 81 12.40 18.46 9.92
N ARG A 82 11.61 17.45 9.54
CA ARG A 82 11.76 16.08 10.07
C ARG A 82 11.92 14.95 9.05
N GLY A 83 11.82 15.22 7.75
CA GLY A 83 11.91 14.18 6.72
C GLY A 83 10.74 13.19 6.79
N TRP A 84 10.73 12.19 5.90
CA TRP A 84 9.68 11.17 5.92
C TRP A 84 9.71 10.31 7.17
N PRO A 85 8.54 9.89 7.68
CA PRO A 85 8.46 8.88 8.71
C PRO A 85 9.33 7.65 8.38
N PRO A 86 9.92 6.99 9.39
CA PRO A 86 10.66 5.77 9.17
C PRO A 86 9.74 4.74 8.50
N HIS A 87 10.12 4.33 7.30
CA HIS A 87 9.38 3.39 6.49
C HIS A 87 10.24 2.16 6.18
N ARG A 88 9.59 1.08 5.80
CA ARG A 88 10.26 -0.14 5.37
C ARG A 88 9.76 -0.53 3.98
N THR A 89 10.68 -0.94 3.12
CA THR A 89 10.35 -1.42 1.78
C THR A 89 10.63 -2.91 1.69
N LEU A 90 9.60 -3.70 1.41
CA LEU A 90 9.71 -5.11 1.07
C LEU A 90 9.89 -5.24 -0.44
N ARG A 91 10.87 -6.04 -0.87
CA ARG A 91 11.18 -6.29 -2.28
C ARG A 91 11.21 -7.79 -2.51
N GLY A 92 10.44 -8.26 -3.49
CA GLY A 92 10.37 -9.69 -3.82
C GLY A 92 9.47 -9.99 -5.02
N HIS A 93 8.36 -9.26 -5.20
CA HIS A 93 7.61 -9.36 -6.44
C HIS A 93 8.43 -8.78 -7.60
N ARG A 94 8.40 -9.47 -8.74
CA ARG A 94 9.06 -9.05 -9.99
C ARG A 94 8.22 -8.08 -10.81
N ASN A 95 6.96 -7.87 -10.41
CA ASN A 95 6.00 -7.02 -11.11
C ASN A 95 4.96 -6.48 -10.12
N LYS A 96 4.04 -5.63 -10.58
CA LYS A 96 2.99 -4.98 -9.81
C LYS A 96 2.35 -5.87 -8.75
N VAL A 97 2.33 -5.37 -7.51
CA VAL A 97 1.58 -5.97 -6.41
C VAL A 97 0.11 -5.66 -6.58
N THR A 98 -0.72 -6.68 -6.73
CA THR A 98 -2.14 -6.55 -7.05
C THR A 98 -3.03 -6.68 -5.83
N CYS A 99 -2.58 -7.40 -4.79
CA CYS A 99 -3.34 -7.54 -3.56
C CYS A 99 -2.43 -7.75 -2.34
N LEU A 100 -2.96 -7.34 -1.18
CA LEU A 100 -2.35 -7.51 0.14
C LEU A 100 -3.38 -8.06 1.10
N LEU A 101 -2.96 -8.97 1.97
CA LEU A 101 -3.79 -9.55 3.03
C LEU A 101 -2.99 -9.61 4.32
N TYR A 102 -3.54 -9.05 5.39
CA TYR A 102 -3.06 -9.24 6.75
C TYR A 102 -3.98 -10.24 7.47
N PRO A 103 -3.66 -11.54 7.48
CA PRO A 103 -4.61 -12.59 7.86
C PRO A 103 -5.08 -12.48 9.32
N HIS A 104 -4.21 -12.06 10.23
CA HIS A 104 -4.54 -11.93 11.65
C HIS A 104 -5.68 -10.92 11.90
N GLN A 105 -5.83 -9.90 11.07
CA GLN A 105 -6.96 -8.95 11.20
C GLN A 105 -8.30 -9.56 10.82
N VAL A 106 -8.30 -10.60 9.98
CA VAL A 106 -9.52 -11.32 9.60
C VAL A 106 -9.81 -12.45 10.58
N SER A 107 -8.79 -13.19 11.02
CA SER A 107 -8.93 -14.25 12.02
C SER A 107 -7.68 -14.33 12.90
N PRO A 108 -7.82 -14.30 14.24
CA PRO A 108 -6.68 -14.30 15.17
C PRO A 108 -5.92 -15.64 15.20
N ARG A 109 -6.39 -16.67 14.48
CA ARG A 109 -5.69 -17.97 14.36
C ARG A 109 -4.36 -17.88 13.61
N TYR A 110 -4.18 -16.85 12.79
CA TYR A 110 -2.95 -16.63 12.04
C TYR A 110 -1.98 -15.76 12.83
N ASP A 111 -0.67 -15.95 12.62
CA ASP A 111 0.35 -15.16 13.31
C ASP A 111 0.26 -13.66 12.95
N GLN A 112 0.35 -12.79 13.97
CA GLN A 112 0.41 -11.33 13.83
C GLN A 112 1.61 -10.86 13.02
N ARG A 113 2.65 -11.69 12.87
CA ARG A 113 3.82 -11.34 12.07
C ARG A 113 3.59 -11.52 10.57
N SER A 114 2.57 -12.26 10.18
CA SER A 114 2.37 -12.69 8.80
C SER A 114 1.65 -11.64 7.96
N LEU A 115 2.23 -11.30 6.83
CA LEU A 115 1.59 -10.57 5.74
C LEU A 115 1.68 -11.41 4.47
N VAL A 116 0.61 -11.42 3.69
CA VAL A 116 0.59 -12.12 2.40
C VAL A 116 0.36 -11.10 1.30
N SER A 117 1.13 -11.20 0.23
CA SER A 117 0.97 -10.37 -0.97
C SER A 117 0.85 -11.24 -2.21
N GLY A 118 0.08 -10.75 -3.18
CA GLY A 118 -0.05 -11.34 -4.51
C GLY A 118 0.31 -10.33 -5.59
N GLY A 119 0.88 -10.80 -6.70
CA GLY A 119 1.30 -9.95 -7.81
C GLY A 119 0.92 -10.46 -9.19
N VAL A 120 1.15 -9.60 -10.19
CA VAL A 120 1.07 -9.95 -11.62
C VAL A 120 2.09 -11.02 -12.02
N ASP A 121 3.16 -11.15 -11.24
CA ASP A 121 4.24 -12.12 -11.46
C ASP A 121 3.90 -13.57 -11.08
N LEU A 122 2.61 -13.87 -10.90
CA LEU A 122 2.05 -15.18 -10.56
C LEU A 122 2.49 -15.71 -9.18
N SER A 123 3.05 -14.84 -8.35
CA SER A 123 3.61 -15.21 -7.06
C SER A 123 2.73 -14.75 -5.90
N VAL A 124 2.73 -15.57 -4.86
CA VAL A 124 2.21 -15.23 -3.54
C VAL A 124 3.38 -15.25 -2.57
N ILE A 125 3.63 -14.15 -1.89
CA ILE A 125 4.76 -14.01 -0.97
C ILE A 125 4.25 -13.84 0.46
N VAL A 126 4.81 -14.62 1.38
CA VAL A 126 4.57 -14.49 2.81
C VAL A 126 5.74 -13.75 3.43
N TRP A 127 5.44 -12.68 4.15
CA TRP A 127 6.39 -11.78 4.78
C TRP A 127 6.27 -11.83 6.29
N ASP A 128 7.38 -11.56 6.97
CA ASP A 128 7.37 -11.08 8.34
C ASP A 128 7.29 -9.55 8.35
N ILE A 129 6.21 -8.98 8.86
CA ILE A 129 6.01 -7.52 8.87
C ILE A 129 6.90 -6.77 9.85
N PHE A 130 7.44 -7.46 10.86
CA PHE A 130 8.27 -6.84 11.89
C PHE A 130 9.72 -6.80 11.44
N THR A 131 10.25 -7.91 10.91
CA THR A 131 11.63 -7.96 10.40
C THR A 131 11.73 -7.42 8.98
N GLY A 132 10.65 -7.54 8.18
CA GLY A 132 10.65 -7.24 6.75
C GLY A 132 11.18 -8.38 5.89
N GLU A 133 11.40 -9.56 6.47
CA GLU A 133 11.94 -10.69 5.75
C GLU A 133 10.87 -11.40 4.93
N MET A 134 11.30 -11.87 3.77
CA MET A 134 10.52 -12.77 2.94
C MET A 134 10.64 -14.18 3.51
N LYS A 135 9.53 -14.75 4.01
CA LYS A 135 9.49 -16.10 4.58
C LYS A 135 9.31 -17.16 3.50
N HIS A 136 8.33 -16.97 2.60
CA HIS A 136 8.00 -17.94 1.57
C HIS A 136 7.58 -17.25 0.27
N ILE A 137 7.85 -17.91 -0.85
CA ILE A 137 7.33 -17.56 -2.18
C ILE A 137 6.65 -18.79 -2.76
N PHE A 138 5.43 -18.62 -3.22
CA PHE A 138 4.65 -19.64 -3.94
C PHE A 138 4.36 -19.16 -5.35
N CYS A 139 4.60 -19.99 -6.36
CA CYS A 139 4.31 -19.67 -7.76
C CYS A 139 3.13 -20.51 -8.25
N VAL A 140 1.99 -19.86 -8.48
CA VAL A 140 0.71 -20.55 -8.73
C VAL A 140 0.53 -20.92 -10.23
N HIS A 141 1.31 -20.33 -11.14
CA HIS A 141 1.30 -20.59 -12.59
C HIS A 141 -0.09 -20.48 -13.28
N GLY A 142 -1.08 -19.86 -12.62
CA GLY A 142 -2.48 -19.81 -13.07
C GLY A 142 -2.98 -18.44 -13.53
N GLY A 143 -2.11 -17.44 -13.60
CA GLY A 143 -2.48 -16.04 -13.89
C GLY A 143 -2.13 -15.09 -12.74
N GLU A 144 -2.38 -13.79 -12.95
CA GLU A 144 -2.14 -12.77 -11.94
C GLU A 144 -3.01 -12.99 -10.69
N ILE A 145 -2.45 -12.69 -9.52
CA ILE A 145 -3.17 -12.88 -8.27
C ILE A 145 -4.06 -11.65 -8.01
N THR A 146 -5.34 -11.73 -8.31
CA THR A 146 -6.25 -10.58 -8.16
C THR A 146 -6.69 -10.34 -6.72
N GLN A 147 -6.81 -11.40 -5.92
CA GLN A 147 -7.29 -11.30 -4.54
C GLN A 147 -6.78 -12.46 -3.68
N LEU A 148 -6.59 -12.17 -2.39
CA LEU A 148 -6.26 -13.15 -1.36
C LEU A 148 -7.35 -13.12 -0.29
N LEU A 149 -7.76 -14.28 0.19
CA LEU A 149 -8.83 -14.45 1.17
C LEU A 149 -8.40 -15.43 2.24
N VAL A 150 -8.79 -15.15 3.48
CA VAL A 150 -8.70 -16.11 4.57
C VAL A 150 -9.82 -17.15 4.41
N PRO A 151 -9.53 -18.46 4.43
CA PRO A 151 -10.56 -19.48 4.40
C PRO A 151 -11.42 -19.40 5.67
N PRO A 152 -12.67 -19.92 5.62
CA PRO A 152 -13.54 -19.93 6.80
C PRO A 152 -12.95 -20.73 7.96
N GLU A 153 -13.49 -20.49 9.16
CA GLU A 153 -12.92 -21.01 10.42
C GLU A 153 -12.96 -22.54 10.52
N ASN A 154 -13.85 -23.18 9.78
CA ASN A 154 -14.04 -24.63 9.73
C ASN A 154 -13.03 -25.35 8.81
N CYS A 155 -12.15 -24.63 8.12
CA CYS A 155 -11.04 -25.23 7.38
C CYS A 155 -9.83 -25.43 8.30
N SER A 156 -9.28 -26.65 8.30
CA SER A 156 -8.02 -27.03 8.97
C SER A 156 -6.80 -26.49 8.25
#